data_AF-A0A9J7KGL6-F1
#
_entry.id   AF-A0A9J7KGL6-F1
#
_cell.length_a   1.000
_cell.length_b   1.000
_cell.length_c   1.000
_cell.angle_alpha   90.00
_cell.angle_beta   90.00
_cell.angle_gamma   90.00
#
_symmetry.space_group_name_H-M   'P 1'
#
loop_
_entity.id
_entity.type
_entity.pdbx_description
1 polymer ?
#
loop_
_entity_poly.entity_id
_entity_poly.type
_entity_poly.pdbx_seq_one_letter_code
_entity_poly.pdbx_strand_id
1 'polypeptide(L)'
;MWRLKGLLTRMKTQLQAHQRAIPKLCAEIIKCLPKWTKDKCSPKCPVLRWAQYKAAVMEMMGIESLADEDFLKTSSQYLDHLGEILFVSSLTEPIVILAPNWLCTDVFGKVMAPKNFPIQHLRTVKDIVKKDEIQKVFQDVADIDLLITLLQEFQLCHTFDGQEFIIPGLLTQAMPPEKWQKTEDPTKTVYFGKQVQCADTTDMFSSGFFPRVQIRLMRQLKNRPLLWRDGAKCFDCNVESLIKLSPDGRAVNICVRSEQADKQSCRQMLEQIDNVINNVLDECSPGTTTEERVLSARALKEHREEVYSYGMDQIDKAEAGDGIVYHDILGFSEDVNDLLYGGRDDDGEEKEQGAVGNRHRQPKMYGHHNTIINAGDGAVFHMYEGAVGAVEQLQLEDSVSEASSDRLALE
;
A
#
# COMPACT_ATOMS: atom_id res chain seq x y z
N MET A 1 8.07 -13.55 -39.06
CA MET A 1 6.66 -13.86 -38.72
C MET A 1 6.43 -15.27 -38.17
N TRP A 2 6.91 -16.35 -38.80
CA TRP A 2 6.66 -17.73 -38.32
C TRP A 2 7.13 -18.02 -36.89
N ARG A 3 8.30 -17.50 -36.50
CA ARG A 3 8.85 -17.64 -35.13
C ARG A 3 7.95 -17.00 -34.05
N LEU A 4 7.38 -15.83 -34.32
CA LEU A 4 6.46 -15.14 -33.39
C LEU A 4 5.15 -15.92 -33.26
N LYS A 5 4.58 -16.39 -34.37
CA LYS A 5 3.36 -17.20 -34.36
C LYS A 5 3.57 -18.50 -33.59
N GLY A 6 4.69 -19.19 -33.81
CA GLY A 6 5.06 -20.40 -33.06
C GLY A 6 5.22 -20.14 -31.56
N LEU A 7 5.86 -19.04 -31.17
CA LEU A 7 6.00 -18.63 -29.76
C LEU A 7 4.63 -18.34 -29.12
N LEU A 8 3.78 -17.54 -29.77
CA LEU A 8 2.45 -17.19 -29.26
C LEU A 8 1.55 -18.42 -29.09
N THR A 9 1.58 -19.35 -30.05
CA THR A 9 0.85 -20.63 -29.92
C THR A 9 1.35 -21.42 -28.72
N ARG A 10 2.68 -21.51 -28.52
CA ARG A 10 3.26 -22.22 -27.38
C ARG A 10 2.86 -21.59 -26.05
N MET A 11 2.94 -20.26 -25.95
CA MET A 11 2.50 -19.52 -24.76
C MET A 11 1.02 -19.73 -24.48
N LYS A 12 0.16 -19.68 -25.51
CA LYS A 12 -1.27 -19.97 -25.38
C LYS A 12 -1.51 -21.37 -24.81
N THR A 13 -0.87 -22.39 -25.38
CA THR A 13 -1.03 -23.78 -24.90
C THR A 13 -0.54 -23.93 -23.45
N GLN A 14 0.56 -23.28 -23.08
CA GLN A 14 1.07 -23.29 -21.71
C GLN A 14 0.10 -22.59 -20.74
N LEU A 15 -0.46 -21.44 -21.12
CA LEU A 15 -1.44 -20.71 -20.31
C LEU A 15 -2.72 -21.53 -20.10
N GLN A 16 -3.21 -22.19 -21.15
CA GLN A 16 -4.39 -23.05 -21.08
C GLN A 16 -4.16 -24.27 -20.18
N ALA A 17 -2.97 -24.88 -20.20
CA ALA A 17 -2.65 -26.03 -19.36
C ALA A 17 -2.63 -25.69 -17.85
N HIS A 18 -2.38 -24.43 -17.49
CA HIS A 18 -2.36 -23.95 -16.10
C HIS A 18 -3.62 -23.14 -15.75
N GLN A 19 -4.60 -23.06 -16.65
CA GLN A 19 -5.82 -22.31 -16.41
C GLN A 19 -6.69 -23.08 -15.40
N ARG A 20 -6.84 -22.51 -14.21
CA ARG A 20 -7.75 -23.05 -13.19
C ARG A 20 -9.19 -22.95 -13.68
N ALA A 21 -10.02 -23.92 -13.29
CA ALA A 21 -11.46 -23.84 -13.51
C ALA A 21 -12.03 -22.60 -12.82
N ILE A 22 -12.80 -21.81 -13.56
CA ILE A 22 -13.47 -20.62 -13.03
C ILE A 22 -14.78 -21.08 -12.37
N PRO A 23 -15.09 -20.65 -11.13
CA PRO A 23 -16.36 -20.96 -10.50
C PRO A 23 -17.56 -20.55 -11.36
N LYS A 24 -18.63 -21.37 -11.35
CA LYS A 24 -19.79 -21.19 -12.23
C LYS A 24 -20.40 -19.79 -12.15
N LEU A 25 -20.62 -19.28 -10.94
CA LEU A 25 -21.17 -17.93 -10.73
C LEU A 25 -20.27 -16.85 -11.36
N CYS A 26 -18.96 -16.92 -11.13
CA CYS A 26 -17.98 -15.99 -11.69
C CYS A 26 -18.00 -16.02 -13.23
N ALA A 27 -18.09 -17.21 -13.84
CA ALA A 27 -18.16 -17.35 -15.29
C ALA A 27 -19.44 -16.73 -15.87
N GLU A 28 -20.59 -16.87 -15.20
CA GLU A 28 -21.85 -16.25 -15.64
C GLU A 28 -21.82 -14.72 -15.48
N ILE A 29 -21.23 -14.22 -14.39
CA ILE A 29 -21.01 -12.78 -14.18
C ILE A 29 -20.19 -12.21 -15.34
N ILE A 30 -19.04 -12.81 -15.67
CA ILE A 30 -18.15 -12.35 -16.75
C ILE A 30 -18.91 -12.23 -18.09
N LYS A 31 -19.75 -13.21 -18.44
CA LYS A 31 -20.56 -13.18 -19.66
C LYS A 31 -21.53 -11.99 -19.68
N CYS A 32 -22.01 -11.55 -18.52
CA CYS A 32 -22.98 -10.48 -18.39
C CYS A 32 -22.36 -9.08 -18.25
N LEU A 33 -21.08 -8.96 -17.87
CA LEU A 33 -20.40 -7.67 -17.68
C LEU A 33 -20.55 -6.69 -18.87
N PRO A 34 -20.39 -7.11 -20.15
CA PRO A 34 -20.54 -6.20 -21.28
C PRO A 34 -21.97 -5.66 -21.40
N LYS A 35 -22.97 -6.50 -21.11
CA LYS A 35 -24.39 -6.10 -21.12
C LYS A 35 -24.68 -5.13 -19.98
N TRP A 36 -24.25 -5.44 -18.76
CA TRP A 36 -24.47 -4.57 -17.60
C TRP A 36 -23.79 -3.21 -17.76
N THR A 37 -22.58 -3.18 -18.33
CA THR A 37 -21.88 -1.93 -18.64
C THR A 37 -22.68 -1.04 -19.61
N LYS A 38 -23.45 -1.65 -20.52
CA LYS A 38 -24.27 -0.92 -21.50
C LYS A 38 -25.63 -0.50 -20.95
N ASP A 39 -26.28 -1.40 -20.23
CA ASP A 39 -27.70 -1.30 -19.87
C ASP A 39 -27.92 -0.72 -18.46
N LYS A 40 -26.96 -0.89 -17.55
CA LYS A 40 -27.09 -0.56 -16.12
C LYS A 40 -26.15 0.55 -15.65
N CYS A 41 -25.12 0.87 -16.43
CA CYS A 41 -24.17 1.94 -16.13
C CYS A 41 -24.43 3.18 -16.98
N SER A 42 -23.88 4.32 -16.56
CA SER A 42 -23.79 5.49 -17.43
C SER A 42 -22.82 5.19 -18.59
N PRO A 43 -23.07 5.68 -19.83
CA PRO A 43 -22.21 5.39 -20.98
C PRO A 43 -20.73 5.74 -20.79
N LYS A 44 -20.44 6.68 -19.88
CA LYS A 44 -19.09 7.18 -19.60
C LYS A 44 -18.47 6.54 -18.35
N CYS A 45 -19.27 5.93 -17.48
CA CYS A 45 -18.85 5.48 -16.14
C CYS A 45 -19.33 4.04 -15.87
N PRO A 46 -18.49 3.02 -16.11
CA PRO A 46 -18.82 1.60 -16.00
C PRO A 46 -18.73 1.12 -14.55
N VAL A 47 -19.43 1.81 -13.64
CA VAL A 47 -19.35 1.58 -12.19
C VAL A 47 -20.75 1.36 -11.64
N LEU A 48 -20.89 0.35 -10.78
CA LEU A 48 -22.08 0.08 -10.00
C LEU A 48 -21.79 0.17 -8.51
N ARG A 49 -22.75 0.69 -7.75
CA ARG A 49 -22.77 0.53 -6.29
C ARG A 49 -23.13 -0.91 -5.93
N TRP A 50 -22.73 -1.37 -4.74
CA TRP A 50 -22.94 -2.75 -4.30
C TRP A 50 -24.39 -3.21 -4.45
N ALA A 51 -25.35 -2.39 -4.03
CA ALA A 51 -26.77 -2.72 -4.15
C ALA A 51 -27.22 -2.95 -5.60
N GLN A 52 -26.71 -2.15 -6.55
CA GLN A 52 -27.03 -2.26 -7.97
C GLN A 52 -26.37 -3.49 -8.60
N TYR A 53 -25.12 -3.75 -8.24
CA TYR A 53 -24.39 -4.94 -8.69
C TYR A 53 -25.06 -6.22 -8.19
N LYS A 54 -25.40 -6.28 -6.89
CA LYS A 54 -26.15 -7.40 -6.29
C LYS A 54 -27.47 -7.63 -7.01
N ALA A 55 -28.25 -6.58 -7.26
CA ALA A 55 -29.51 -6.68 -8.01
C ALA A 55 -29.30 -7.23 -9.43
N ALA A 56 -28.23 -6.81 -10.12
CA ALA A 56 -27.89 -7.32 -11.46
C ALA A 56 -27.54 -8.82 -11.45
N VAL A 57 -26.80 -9.28 -10.44
CA VAL A 57 -26.47 -10.70 -10.27
C VAL A 57 -27.71 -11.51 -9.91
N MET A 58 -28.58 -11.00 -9.03
CA MET A 58 -29.83 -11.67 -8.67
C MET A 58 -30.78 -11.79 -9.88
N GLU A 59 -30.89 -10.75 -10.70
CA GLU A 59 -31.67 -10.79 -11.95
C GLU A 59 -31.15 -11.86 -12.92
N MET A 60 -29.82 -11.98 -13.04
CA MET A 60 -29.16 -13.00 -13.86
C MET A 60 -29.43 -14.42 -13.33
N MET A 61 -29.45 -14.61 -12.01
CA MET A 61 -29.65 -15.91 -11.37
C MET A 61 -31.12 -16.35 -11.30
N GLY A 62 -32.07 -15.42 -11.42
CA GLY A 62 -33.51 -15.68 -11.28
C GLY A 62 -34.01 -15.60 -9.84
N ILE A 63 -35.33 -15.44 -9.68
CA ILE A 63 -36.02 -15.08 -8.42
C ILE A 63 -35.86 -16.13 -7.31
N GLU A 64 -35.53 -17.38 -7.64
CA GLU A 64 -35.47 -18.50 -6.69
C GLU A 64 -34.09 -18.69 -6.03
N SER A 65 -33.06 -17.95 -6.45
CA SER A 65 -31.71 -18.05 -5.89
C SER A 65 -31.38 -16.76 -5.13
N LEU A 66 -31.71 -16.74 -3.85
CA LEU A 66 -31.08 -15.79 -2.92
C LEU A 66 -29.61 -16.19 -2.81
N ALA A 67 -28.76 -15.58 -3.64
CA ALA A 67 -27.33 -15.69 -3.47
C ALA A 67 -26.99 -15.17 -2.06
N ASP A 68 -26.40 -16.05 -1.24
CA ASP A 68 -25.79 -15.65 0.01
C ASP A 68 -24.85 -14.46 -0.26
N GLU A 69 -25.03 -13.38 0.51
CA GLU A 69 -24.30 -12.14 0.26
C GLU A 69 -22.80 -12.32 0.45
N ASP A 70 -22.41 -13.15 1.41
CA ASP A 70 -21.00 -13.46 1.67
C ASP A 70 -20.40 -14.30 0.54
N PHE A 71 -21.17 -15.23 -0.01
CA PHE A 71 -20.79 -15.97 -1.22
C PHE A 71 -20.61 -15.04 -2.44
N LEU A 72 -21.51 -14.07 -2.63
CA LEU A 72 -21.37 -13.09 -3.72
C LEU A 72 -20.18 -12.16 -3.53
N LYS A 73 -19.90 -11.72 -2.30
CA LYS A 73 -18.69 -10.93 -1.98
C LYS A 73 -17.43 -11.73 -2.30
N THR A 74 -17.36 -12.97 -1.84
CA THR A 74 -16.23 -13.88 -2.11
C THR A 74 -16.04 -14.10 -3.61
N SER A 75 -17.13 -14.32 -4.36
CA SER A 75 -17.09 -14.46 -5.82
C SER A 75 -16.63 -13.17 -6.52
N SER A 76 -17.03 -12.01 -6.01
CA SER A 76 -16.62 -10.72 -6.56
C SER A 76 -15.16 -10.40 -6.26
N GLN A 77 -14.66 -10.74 -5.07
CA GLN A 77 -13.24 -10.67 -4.72
C GLN A 77 -12.40 -11.62 -5.59
N TYR A 78 -12.90 -12.82 -5.89
CA TYR A 78 -12.23 -13.71 -6.84
C TYR A 78 -12.11 -13.07 -8.23
N LEU A 79 -13.17 -12.43 -8.73
CA LEU A 79 -13.12 -11.72 -10.02
C LEU A 79 -12.22 -10.48 -9.99
N ASP A 80 -12.16 -9.79 -8.85
CA ASP A 80 -11.23 -8.68 -8.60
C ASP A 80 -9.77 -9.13 -8.69
N HIS A 81 -9.41 -10.24 -8.05
CA HIS A 81 -8.08 -10.83 -8.16
C HIS A 81 -7.71 -11.28 -9.59
N LEU A 82 -8.71 -11.62 -10.42
CA LEU A 82 -8.51 -11.90 -11.84
C LEU A 82 -8.42 -10.64 -12.71
N GLY A 83 -8.81 -9.47 -12.17
CA GLY A 83 -8.89 -8.22 -12.91
C GLY A 83 -10.03 -8.17 -13.92
N GLU A 84 -11.08 -8.99 -13.74
CA GLU A 84 -12.28 -8.97 -14.58
C GLU A 84 -13.23 -7.83 -14.17
N ILE A 85 -13.28 -7.55 -12.86
CA ILE A 85 -13.89 -6.36 -12.26
C ILE A 85 -12.88 -5.76 -11.27
N LEU A 86 -13.18 -4.57 -10.72
CA LEU A 86 -12.51 -4.12 -9.49
C LEU A 86 -13.53 -3.99 -8.37
N PHE A 87 -13.25 -4.63 -7.23
CA PHE A 87 -14.08 -4.59 -6.03
C PHE A 87 -13.45 -3.66 -5.00
N VAL A 88 -13.93 -2.41 -4.96
CA VAL A 88 -13.38 -1.38 -4.08
C VAL A 88 -14.22 -1.32 -2.81
N SER A 89 -13.61 -1.68 -1.68
CA SER A 89 -14.23 -1.48 -0.38
C SER A 89 -14.21 0.01 -0.03
N SER A 90 -15.36 0.58 0.34
CA SER A 90 -15.49 1.97 0.78
C SER A 90 -16.27 2.04 2.09
N LEU A 91 -16.13 3.16 2.81
CA LEU A 91 -16.74 3.37 4.13
C LEU A 91 -18.26 3.23 4.16
N THR A 92 -18.95 3.61 3.08
CA THR A 92 -20.42 3.57 3.02
C THR A 92 -20.94 2.27 2.44
N GLU A 93 -20.47 1.90 1.26
CA GLU A 93 -20.82 0.66 0.57
C GLU A 93 -19.73 0.32 -0.45
N PRO A 94 -19.50 -0.96 -0.77
CA PRO A 94 -18.57 -1.33 -1.82
C PRO A 94 -18.95 -0.76 -3.19
N ILE A 95 -17.93 -0.44 -3.98
CA ILE A 95 -18.06 0.05 -5.35
C ILE A 95 -17.48 -1.00 -6.29
N VAL A 96 -18.22 -1.35 -7.34
CA VAL A 96 -17.82 -2.36 -8.32
C VAL A 96 -17.59 -1.70 -9.67
N ILE A 97 -16.34 -1.73 -10.14
CA ILE A 97 -15.95 -1.23 -11.46
C ILE A 97 -16.03 -2.40 -12.44
N LEU A 98 -16.96 -2.34 -13.38
CA LEU A 98 -17.24 -3.44 -14.33
C LEU A 98 -16.25 -3.50 -15.49
N ALA A 99 -15.54 -2.41 -15.77
CA ALA A 99 -14.54 -2.33 -16.83
C ALA A 99 -13.24 -1.73 -16.27
N PRO A 100 -12.31 -2.56 -15.75
CA PRO A 100 -11.08 -2.08 -15.11
C PRO A 100 -10.22 -1.19 -16.02
N ASN A 101 -10.22 -1.43 -17.34
CA ASN A 101 -9.50 -0.62 -18.33
C ASN A 101 -9.91 0.87 -18.35
N TRP A 102 -11.18 1.17 -18.02
CA TRP A 102 -11.66 2.55 -17.90
C TRP A 102 -10.91 3.28 -16.77
N LEU A 103 -10.73 2.62 -15.62
CA LEU A 103 -10.00 3.21 -14.50
C LEU A 103 -8.53 3.46 -14.89
N CYS A 104 -7.89 2.52 -15.56
CA CYS A 104 -6.50 2.66 -15.98
C CYS A 104 -6.30 3.77 -17.03
N THR A 105 -7.20 3.86 -18.02
CA THR A 105 -7.02 4.72 -19.19
C THR A 105 -7.65 6.10 -19.00
N ASP A 106 -8.92 6.12 -18.62
CA ASP A 106 -9.72 7.34 -18.57
C ASP A 106 -9.59 8.08 -17.23
N VAL A 107 -9.22 7.37 -16.16
CA VAL A 107 -8.99 7.95 -14.84
C VAL A 107 -7.51 8.11 -14.53
N PHE A 108 -6.78 7.03 -14.24
CA PHE A 108 -5.38 7.07 -13.81
C PHE A 108 -4.47 7.68 -14.88
N GLY A 109 -4.71 7.38 -16.16
CA GLY A 109 -3.99 8.01 -17.27
C GLY A 109 -4.07 9.54 -17.24
N LYS A 110 -5.23 10.12 -16.93
CA LYS A 110 -5.42 11.57 -16.83
C LYS A 110 -4.93 12.16 -15.50
N VAL A 111 -4.88 11.37 -14.43
CA VAL A 111 -4.30 11.81 -13.15
C VAL A 111 -2.78 11.88 -13.27
N MET A 112 -2.15 10.83 -13.79
CA MET A 112 -0.69 10.64 -13.76
C MET A 112 0.02 11.08 -15.04
N ALA A 113 -0.70 11.57 -16.04
CA ALA A 113 -0.10 11.99 -17.30
C ALA A 113 0.95 13.10 -17.08
N PRO A 114 2.14 12.99 -17.72
CA PRO A 114 3.15 14.02 -17.62
C PRO A 114 2.69 15.29 -18.37
N LYS A 115 3.26 16.45 -17.99
CA LYS A 115 2.86 17.78 -18.50
C LYS A 115 2.85 17.89 -20.03
N ASN A 116 3.69 17.11 -20.72
CA ASN A 116 3.86 17.09 -22.17
C ASN A 116 2.95 16.07 -22.87
N PHE A 117 2.12 15.31 -22.15
CA PHE A 117 1.21 14.35 -22.77
C PHE A 117 0.02 15.09 -23.40
N PRO A 118 -0.38 14.77 -24.65
CA PRO A 118 -1.37 15.52 -25.42
C PRO A 118 -2.82 15.17 -25.02
N ILE A 119 -3.10 15.09 -23.71
CA ILE A 119 -4.44 14.92 -23.16
C ILE A 119 -4.72 16.01 -22.13
N GLN A 120 -6.00 16.26 -21.89
CA GLN A 120 -6.41 17.01 -20.72
C GLN A 120 -6.16 16.17 -19.47
N HIS A 121 -5.29 16.65 -18.59
CA HIS A 121 -4.84 15.98 -17.36
C HIS A 121 -4.81 16.97 -16.20
N LEU A 122 -4.75 16.45 -14.97
CA LEU A 122 -4.62 17.28 -13.78
C LEU A 122 -3.28 18.01 -13.77
N ARG A 123 -3.30 19.31 -13.44
CA ARG A 123 -2.09 20.09 -13.24
C ARG A 123 -2.03 20.56 -11.80
N THR A 124 -0.92 20.31 -11.14
CA THR A 124 -0.71 20.87 -9.81
C THR A 124 -0.25 22.32 -9.94
N VAL A 125 -0.89 23.22 -9.20
CA VAL A 125 -0.38 24.57 -8.94
C VAL A 125 0.06 24.62 -7.49
N LYS A 126 1.36 24.77 -7.26
CA LYS A 126 1.97 24.65 -5.92
C LYS A 126 1.59 23.33 -5.23
N ASP A 127 1.62 22.23 -5.98
CA ASP A 127 1.36 20.87 -5.48
C ASP A 127 -0.06 20.63 -4.93
N ILE A 128 -1.01 21.50 -5.26
CA ILE A 128 -2.44 21.38 -4.91
C ILE A 128 -3.26 21.27 -6.20
N VAL A 129 -4.31 20.44 -6.16
CA VAL A 129 -5.34 20.31 -7.20
C VAL A 129 -6.68 20.74 -6.62
N LYS A 130 -7.41 21.61 -7.32
CA LYS A 130 -8.74 22.07 -6.86
C LYS A 130 -9.85 21.19 -7.40
N LYS A 131 -10.97 21.08 -6.67
CA LYS A 131 -12.17 20.35 -7.12
C LYS A 131 -12.65 20.79 -8.50
N ASP A 132 -12.66 22.10 -8.77
CA ASP A 132 -13.04 22.66 -10.09
C ASP A 132 -12.14 22.15 -11.22
N GLU A 133 -10.86 21.92 -10.94
CA GLU A 133 -9.94 21.36 -11.91
C GLU A 133 -10.20 19.88 -12.17
N ILE A 134 -10.47 19.11 -11.11
CA ILE A 134 -10.92 17.71 -11.23
C ILE A 134 -12.20 17.67 -12.08
N GLN A 135 -13.18 18.52 -11.79
CA GLN A 135 -14.40 18.62 -12.57
C GLN A 135 -14.11 18.95 -14.03
N LYS A 136 -13.27 19.95 -14.30
CA LYS A 136 -12.91 20.33 -15.67
C LYS A 136 -12.29 19.18 -16.46
N VAL A 137 -11.45 18.35 -15.83
CA VAL A 137 -10.74 17.22 -16.50
C VAL A 137 -11.64 15.99 -16.66
N PHE A 138 -12.53 15.74 -15.70
CA PHE A 138 -13.27 14.48 -15.59
C PHE A 138 -14.79 14.57 -15.76
N GLN A 139 -15.36 15.75 -16.02
CA GLN A 139 -16.80 15.93 -16.26
C GLN A 139 -17.36 15.00 -17.34
N ASP A 140 -16.53 14.58 -18.30
CA ASP A 140 -16.89 13.67 -19.39
C ASP A 140 -16.52 12.20 -19.14
N VAL A 141 -16.00 11.88 -17.95
CA VAL A 141 -15.55 10.54 -17.56
C VAL A 141 -16.46 9.94 -16.50
N ALA A 142 -16.77 10.68 -15.44
CA ALA A 142 -17.54 10.14 -14.32
C ALA A 142 -18.28 11.24 -13.57
N ASP A 143 -19.19 10.81 -12.69
CA ASP A 143 -19.61 11.65 -11.58
C ASP A 143 -18.40 12.04 -10.73
N ILE A 144 -18.27 13.33 -10.40
CA ILE A 144 -17.05 13.87 -9.79
C ILE A 144 -16.90 13.42 -8.34
N ASP A 145 -17.99 13.29 -7.59
CA ASP A 145 -17.93 12.87 -6.20
C ASP A 145 -17.57 11.37 -6.12
N LEU A 146 -18.16 10.53 -6.98
CA LEU A 146 -17.77 9.14 -7.13
C LEU A 146 -16.29 8.99 -7.52
N LEU A 147 -15.83 9.79 -8.49
CA LEU A 147 -14.43 9.77 -8.91
C LEU A 147 -13.49 10.13 -7.77
N ILE A 148 -13.81 11.18 -7.01
CA ILE A 148 -13.00 11.60 -5.85
C ILE A 148 -12.98 10.47 -4.82
N THR A 149 -14.12 9.85 -4.52
CA THR A 149 -14.17 8.67 -3.63
C THR A 149 -13.23 7.58 -4.14
N LEU A 150 -13.30 7.21 -5.42
CA LEU A 150 -12.40 6.21 -6.00
C LEU A 150 -10.92 6.59 -5.86
N LEU A 151 -10.54 7.82 -6.22
CA LEU A 151 -9.15 8.28 -6.08
C LEU A 151 -8.66 8.26 -4.63
N GLN A 152 -9.55 8.52 -3.68
CA GLN A 152 -9.27 8.35 -2.26
C GLN A 152 -9.13 6.86 -1.92
N GLU A 153 -10.07 5.98 -2.27
CA GLU A 153 -9.96 4.55 -1.92
C GLU A 153 -8.71 3.89 -2.51
N PHE A 154 -8.29 4.29 -3.71
CA PHE A 154 -7.01 3.88 -4.32
C PHE A 154 -5.77 4.55 -3.72
N GLN A 155 -5.94 5.40 -2.72
CA GLN A 155 -4.87 6.13 -2.02
C GLN A 155 -4.00 6.97 -2.96
N LEU A 156 -4.64 7.60 -3.95
CA LEU A 156 -3.98 8.51 -4.87
C LEU A 156 -4.09 9.96 -4.41
N CYS A 157 -5.15 10.31 -3.70
CA CYS A 157 -5.35 11.66 -3.19
C CYS A 157 -5.98 11.70 -1.79
N HIS A 158 -5.86 12.87 -1.17
CA HIS A 158 -6.58 13.20 0.06
C HIS A 158 -6.94 14.70 0.10
N THR A 159 -7.96 15.03 0.87
CA THR A 159 -8.44 16.40 1.10
C THR A 159 -8.86 16.56 2.55
N PHE A 160 -8.65 17.75 3.11
CA PHE A 160 -9.09 18.12 4.46
C PHE A 160 -10.37 18.96 4.47
N ASP A 161 -10.73 19.57 3.34
CA ASP A 161 -11.82 20.53 3.21
C ASP A 161 -12.81 20.19 2.08
N GLY A 162 -12.54 19.13 1.31
CA GLY A 162 -13.33 18.74 0.16
C GLY A 162 -13.13 19.60 -1.11
N GLN A 163 -12.23 20.58 -1.07
CA GLN A 163 -11.99 21.54 -2.15
C GLN A 163 -10.57 21.46 -2.69
N GLU A 164 -9.60 21.33 -1.81
CA GLU A 164 -8.18 21.20 -2.14
C GLU A 164 -7.72 19.77 -1.94
N PHE A 165 -7.14 19.20 -2.99
CA PHE A 165 -6.65 17.83 -3.03
C PHE A 165 -5.14 17.83 -3.16
N ILE A 166 -4.49 16.99 -2.36
CA ILE A 166 -3.07 16.67 -2.51
C ILE A 166 -2.97 15.32 -3.17
N ILE A 167 -2.13 15.21 -4.20
CA ILE A 167 -1.81 13.98 -4.91
C ILE A 167 -0.32 13.72 -4.69
N PRO A 168 0.07 12.92 -3.69
CA PRO A 168 1.47 12.74 -3.31
C PRO A 168 2.39 12.30 -4.44
N GLY A 169 1.88 11.45 -5.35
CA GLY A 169 2.62 11.01 -6.54
C GLY A 169 2.93 12.12 -7.57
N LEU A 170 2.33 13.32 -7.42
CA LEU A 170 2.56 14.48 -8.29
C LEU A 170 3.32 15.62 -7.59
N LEU A 171 3.76 15.43 -6.34
CA LEU A 171 4.55 16.43 -5.63
C LEU A 171 5.89 16.65 -6.33
N THR A 172 6.25 17.91 -6.55
CA THR A 172 7.50 18.27 -7.26
C THR A 172 8.47 19.05 -6.38
N GLN A 173 7.98 19.69 -5.32
CA GLN A 173 8.81 20.45 -4.42
C GLN A 173 9.72 19.54 -3.58
N ALA A 174 10.92 20.02 -3.28
CA ALA A 174 11.78 19.49 -2.23
C ALA A 174 11.42 20.15 -0.88
N MET A 175 11.92 19.61 0.23
CA MET A 175 11.72 20.20 1.55
C MET A 175 12.22 21.66 1.58
N PRO A 176 11.39 22.64 1.96
CA PRO A 176 11.87 24.00 2.14
C PRO A 176 12.84 24.09 3.34
N PRO A 177 13.93 24.86 3.24
CA PRO A 177 15.01 24.89 4.24
C PRO A 177 14.56 25.39 5.62
N GLU A 178 13.46 26.14 5.69
CA GLU A 178 12.88 26.64 6.94
C GLU A 178 12.04 25.60 7.70
N LYS A 179 11.72 24.45 7.10
CA LYS A 179 10.82 23.47 7.72
C LYS A 179 11.52 22.54 8.71
N TRP A 180 12.83 22.38 8.62
CA TRP A 180 13.62 21.57 9.55
C TRP A 180 14.93 22.26 9.88
N GLN A 181 14.87 23.17 10.87
CA GLN A 181 16.01 23.97 11.32
C GLN A 181 16.46 23.56 12.71
N LYS A 182 17.71 23.88 13.06
CA LYS A 182 18.24 23.71 14.41
C LYS A 182 17.34 24.40 15.43
N THR A 183 17.17 23.74 16.57
CA THR A 183 16.36 24.22 17.69
C THR A 183 17.09 25.34 18.42
N GLU A 184 16.34 26.21 19.10
CA GLU A 184 16.92 27.35 19.83
C GLU A 184 17.80 26.91 21.00
N ASP A 185 17.40 25.83 21.68
CA ASP A 185 18.17 25.19 22.76
C ASP A 185 18.50 23.73 22.41
N PRO A 186 19.63 23.48 21.71
CA PRO A 186 20.07 22.13 21.37
C PRO A 186 20.37 21.25 22.59
N THR A 187 20.62 21.84 23.76
CA THR A 187 20.98 21.08 24.97
C THR A 187 19.77 20.44 25.63
N LYS A 188 18.59 21.03 25.49
CA LYS A 188 17.31 20.48 25.97
C LYS A 188 16.57 19.66 24.93
N THR A 189 16.94 19.80 23.66
CA THR A 189 16.25 19.11 22.59
C THR A 189 16.62 17.64 22.57
N VAL A 190 15.62 16.77 22.69
CA VAL A 190 15.78 15.33 22.53
C VAL A 190 15.49 14.94 21.08
N TYR A 191 16.25 13.96 20.58
CA TYR A 191 16.10 13.42 19.23
C TYR A 191 15.97 11.90 19.31
N PHE A 192 15.10 11.35 18.47
CA PHE A 192 14.96 9.92 18.24
C PHE A 192 14.99 9.69 16.74
N GLY A 193 15.57 8.57 16.33
CA GLY A 193 15.59 8.26 14.92
C GLY A 193 15.64 6.79 14.59
N LYS A 194 14.78 6.40 13.65
CA LYS A 194 14.68 5.05 13.11
C LYS A 194 14.82 5.10 11.60
N GLN A 195 15.43 4.08 11.04
CA GLN A 195 15.47 3.85 9.59
C GLN A 195 14.91 2.48 9.28
N VAL A 196 14.03 2.43 8.28
CA VAL A 196 13.58 1.19 7.66
C VAL A 196 14.27 1.08 6.30
N GLN A 197 15.13 0.08 6.13
CA GLN A 197 15.97 -0.07 4.94
C GLN A 197 15.74 -1.43 4.28
N CYS A 198 15.77 -1.49 2.95
CA CYS A 198 15.83 -2.76 2.21
C CYS A 198 17.07 -3.56 2.61
N ALA A 199 16.89 -4.81 3.03
CA ALA A 199 17.97 -5.68 3.47
C ALA A 199 18.93 -6.03 2.32
N ASP A 200 18.40 -6.24 1.11
CA ASP A 200 19.22 -6.46 -0.07
C ASP A 200 19.64 -5.12 -0.72
N THR A 201 20.91 -5.06 -1.12
CA THR A 201 21.49 -3.92 -1.88
C THR A 201 20.88 -3.66 -3.25
N THR A 202 20.24 -4.68 -3.82
CA THR A 202 19.60 -4.65 -5.13
C THR A 202 18.11 -4.35 -5.06
N ASP A 203 17.51 -4.44 -3.87
CA ASP A 203 16.10 -4.11 -3.63
C ASP A 203 15.89 -2.59 -3.48
N MET A 204 14.68 -2.15 -3.85
CA MET A 204 14.17 -0.80 -3.64
C MET A 204 12.67 -0.85 -3.36
N PHE A 205 12.15 0.16 -2.67
CA PHE A 205 10.70 0.31 -2.51
C PHE A 205 10.04 0.62 -3.85
N SER A 206 8.82 0.13 -4.03
CA SER A 206 8.02 0.48 -5.21
C SER A 206 7.79 2.00 -5.31
N SER A 207 7.69 2.55 -6.51
CA SER A 207 7.45 3.98 -6.70
C SER A 207 6.13 4.48 -6.10
N GLY A 208 5.16 3.59 -5.86
CA GLY A 208 3.91 3.89 -5.19
C GLY A 208 3.96 3.83 -3.66
N PHE A 209 5.04 3.30 -3.08
CA PHE A 209 5.18 3.10 -1.63
C PHE A 209 5.11 4.42 -0.86
N PHE A 210 6.01 5.36 -1.13
CA PHE A 210 6.10 6.59 -0.35
C PHE A 210 4.90 7.53 -0.52
N PRO A 211 4.33 7.71 -1.73
CA PRO A 211 3.06 8.42 -1.89
C PRO A 211 1.93 7.86 -1.01
N ARG A 212 1.86 6.53 -0.84
CA ARG A 212 0.87 5.89 0.05
C ARG A 212 1.17 6.13 1.53
N VAL A 213 2.45 6.10 1.94
CA VAL A 213 2.85 6.53 3.29
C VAL A 213 2.34 7.95 3.57
N GLN A 214 2.54 8.88 2.64
CA GLN A 214 2.08 10.26 2.78
C GLN A 214 0.55 10.35 2.89
N ILE A 215 -0.22 9.60 2.07
CA ILE A 215 -1.68 9.53 2.20
C ILE A 215 -2.11 8.97 3.56
N ARG A 216 -1.45 7.91 4.05
CA ARG A 216 -1.77 7.32 5.37
C ARG A 216 -1.50 8.30 6.50
N LEU A 217 -0.39 9.03 6.45
CA LEU A 217 -0.09 10.10 7.42
C LEU A 217 -1.18 11.17 7.40
N MET A 218 -1.64 11.61 6.22
CA MET A 218 -2.72 12.60 6.11
C MET A 218 -4.04 12.12 6.72
N ARG A 219 -4.36 10.82 6.62
CA ARG A 219 -5.61 10.24 7.13
C ARG A 219 -5.61 9.96 8.62
N GLN A 220 -4.47 9.52 9.14
CA GLN A 220 -4.38 8.97 10.49
C GLN A 220 -3.89 9.99 11.52
N LEU A 221 -3.19 11.05 11.08
CA LEU A 221 -2.73 12.10 11.97
C LEU A 221 -3.82 13.15 12.19
N LYS A 222 -3.89 13.64 13.43
CA LYS A 222 -4.80 14.71 13.83
C LYS A 222 -4.48 16.03 13.14
N ASN A 223 -3.19 16.36 13.05
CA ASN A 223 -2.70 17.59 12.43
C ASN A 223 -2.32 17.34 10.97
N ARG A 224 -2.65 18.29 10.09
CA ARG A 224 -2.31 18.22 8.67
C ARG A 224 -0.78 18.20 8.50
N PRO A 225 -0.19 17.10 7.98
CA PRO A 225 1.24 17.06 7.73
C PRO A 225 1.63 17.99 6.57
N LEU A 226 2.88 18.46 6.58
CA LEU A 226 3.48 19.16 5.45
C LEU A 226 4.17 18.13 4.57
N LEU A 227 3.91 18.17 3.26
CA LEU A 227 4.41 17.16 2.32
C LEU A 227 5.27 17.79 1.24
N TRP A 228 6.23 17.03 0.76
CA TRP A 228 7.02 17.30 -0.44
C TRP A 228 7.31 15.96 -1.14
N ARG A 229 7.98 15.98 -2.29
CA ARG A 229 8.13 14.79 -3.15
C ARG A 229 8.68 13.56 -2.42
N ASP A 230 9.70 13.76 -1.59
CA ASP A 230 10.52 12.73 -0.94
C ASP A 230 10.49 12.81 0.59
N GLY A 231 9.50 13.50 1.15
CA GLY A 231 9.33 13.54 2.60
C GLY A 231 8.05 14.17 3.12
N ALA A 232 7.92 14.12 4.43
CA ALA A 232 6.80 14.65 5.18
C ALA A 232 7.29 15.21 6.51
N LYS A 233 6.66 16.29 6.97
CA LYS A 233 6.79 16.79 8.34
C LYS A 233 5.47 16.63 9.06
N CYS A 234 5.51 15.93 10.18
CA CYS A 234 4.40 15.73 11.09
C CYS A 234 4.68 16.51 12.38
N PHE A 235 3.63 16.91 13.09
CA PHE A 235 3.76 17.61 14.36
C PHE A 235 2.55 17.33 15.24
N ASP A 236 2.78 17.22 16.54
CA ASP A 236 1.74 17.11 17.55
C ASP A 236 2.23 17.75 18.84
N CYS A 237 1.48 18.73 19.34
CA CYS A 237 1.84 19.54 20.51
C CYS A 237 3.28 20.09 20.45
N ASN A 238 4.20 19.51 21.22
CA ASN A 238 5.61 19.89 21.39
C ASN A 238 6.58 18.95 20.65
N VAL A 239 6.07 18.00 19.86
CA VAL A 239 6.86 17.02 19.11
C VAL A 239 6.72 17.27 17.61
N GLU A 240 7.85 17.22 16.90
CA GLU A 240 7.88 17.25 15.44
C GLU A 240 8.60 16.02 14.91
N SER A 241 8.14 15.51 13.76
CA SER A 241 8.78 14.43 13.03
C SER A 241 9.03 14.78 11.58
N LEU A 242 10.20 14.38 11.07
CA LEU A 242 10.63 14.47 9.69
C LEU A 242 10.79 13.06 9.13
N ILE A 243 9.99 12.71 8.13
CA ILE A 243 10.07 11.48 7.38
C ILE A 243 10.75 11.78 6.04
N LYS A 244 11.80 11.06 5.67
CA LYS A 244 12.55 11.25 4.42
C LYS A 244 12.81 9.93 3.72
N LEU A 245 12.41 9.83 2.45
CA LEU A 245 12.80 8.74 1.58
C LEU A 245 14.24 8.98 1.09
N SER A 246 15.06 7.94 1.09
CA SER A 246 16.42 8.02 0.56
C SER A 246 16.40 8.25 -0.96
N PRO A 247 17.41 8.93 -1.54
CA PRO A 247 17.46 9.20 -2.98
C PRO A 247 17.45 7.95 -3.87
N ASP A 248 17.97 6.84 -3.35
CA ASP A 248 17.98 5.54 -4.03
C ASP A 248 16.66 4.75 -3.84
N GLY A 249 15.73 5.26 -3.04
CA GLY A 249 14.43 4.62 -2.77
C GLY A 249 14.53 3.37 -1.91
N ARG A 250 15.64 3.15 -1.21
CA ARG A 250 15.93 1.93 -0.45
C ARG A 250 15.76 2.07 1.06
N ALA A 251 15.59 3.28 1.56
CA ALA A 251 15.44 3.53 2.99
C ALA A 251 14.46 4.67 3.26
N VAL A 252 13.74 4.56 4.39
CA VAL A 252 12.95 5.67 4.96
C VAL A 252 13.53 6.01 6.32
N ASN A 253 13.93 7.26 6.49
CA ASN A 253 14.37 7.82 7.75
C ASN A 253 13.19 8.47 8.45
N ILE A 254 13.02 8.18 9.74
CA ILE A 254 12.04 8.79 10.63
C ILE A 254 12.85 9.51 11.71
N CYS A 255 12.83 10.85 11.69
CA CYS A 255 13.53 11.68 12.67
C CYS A 255 12.50 12.38 13.55
N VAL A 256 12.49 12.14 14.86
CA VAL A 256 11.54 12.76 15.79
C VAL A 256 12.30 13.60 16.79
N ARG A 257 11.74 14.76 17.18
CA ARG A 257 12.34 15.62 18.20
C ARG A 257 11.31 16.33 19.07
N SER A 258 11.75 16.71 20.26
CA SER A 258 11.03 17.63 21.16
C SER A 258 12.00 18.64 21.76
N GLU A 259 11.69 19.93 21.64
CA GLU A 259 12.46 21.01 22.27
C GLU A 259 12.23 21.09 23.79
N GLN A 260 11.19 20.42 24.29
CA GLN A 260 10.80 20.40 25.70
C GLN A 260 11.27 19.13 26.42
N ALA A 261 12.20 18.38 25.83
CA ALA A 261 12.68 17.10 26.33
C ALA A 261 11.56 16.04 26.53
N ASP A 262 10.46 16.13 25.77
CA ASP A 262 9.34 15.20 25.89
C ASP A 262 9.63 13.87 25.17
N LYS A 263 10.35 12.99 25.87
CA LYS A 263 10.77 11.69 25.36
C LYS A 263 9.57 10.77 25.11
N GLN A 264 8.56 10.80 25.97
CA GLN A 264 7.40 9.93 25.87
C GLN A 264 6.61 10.22 24.59
N SER A 265 6.28 11.48 24.33
CA SER A 265 5.56 11.85 23.11
C SER A 265 6.41 11.65 21.84
N CYS A 266 7.74 11.83 21.92
CA CYS A 266 8.63 11.46 20.82
C CYS A 266 8.56 9.97 20.46
N ARG A 267 8.59 9.09 21.47
CA ARG A 267 8.48 7.64 21.26
C ARG A 267 7.13 7.24 20.67
N GLN A 268 6.04 7.82 21.17
CA GLN A 268 4.70 7.59 20.63
C GLN A 268 4.58 8.03 19.17
N MET A 269 5.10 9.20 18.81
CA MET A 269 5.10 9.67 17.43
C MET A 269 5.97 8.79 16.52
N LEU A 270 7.14 8.34 17.00
CA LEU A 270 8.00 7.43 16.26
C LEU A 270 7.30 6.11 15.97
N GLU A 271 6.70 5.48 16.98
CA GLU A 271 5.95 4.22 16.86
C GLU A 271 4.75 4.36 15.93
N GLN A 272 3.99 5.47 16.03
CA GLN A 272 2.87 5.71 15.14
C GLN A 272 3.29 5.79 13.67
N ILE A 273 4.37 6.52 13.37
CA ILE A 273 4.87 6.68 12.00
C ILE A 273 5.47 5.37 11.47
N ASP A 274 6.21 4.66 12.32
CA ASP A 274 6.78 3.36 11.99
C ASP A 274 5.70 2.33 11.64
N ASN A 275 4.61 2.28 12.44
CA ASN A 275 3.45 1.44 12.14
C ASN A 275 2.82 1.81 10.80
N VAL A 276 2.72 3.09 10.45
CA VAL A 276 2.24 3.52 9.13
C VAL A 276 3.13 2.99 8.03
N ILE A 277 4.45 3.14 8.16
CA ILE A 277 5.43 2.70 7.17
C ILE A 277 5.37 1.18 6.96
N ASN A 278 5.40 0.40 8.05
CA ASN A 278 5.37 -1.05 7.99
C ASN A 278 4.07 -1.58 7.37
N ASN A 279 2.91 -1.01 7.75
CA ASN A 279 1.64 -1.39 7.14
C ASN A 279 1.62 -1.12 5.62
N VAL A 280 2.23 -0.03 5.15
CA VAL A 280 2.28 0.26 3.71
C VAL A 280 3.30 -0.64 3.00
N LEU A 281 4.39 -1.02 3.65
CA LEU A 281 5.36 -1.99 3.10
C LEU A 281 4.71 -3.36 2.89
N ASP A 282 3.99 -3.86 3.89
CA ASP A 282 3.28 -5.14 3.82
C ASP A 282 2.25 -5.16 2.67
N GLU A 283 1.57 -4.03 2.42
CA GLU A 283 0.61 -3.91 1.32
C GLU A 283 1.25 -3.74 -0.06
N CYS A 284 2.31 -2.94 -0.18
CA CYS A 284 2.85 -2.52 -1.49
C CYS A 284 4.04 -3.34 -1.95
N SER A 285 4.73 -4.00 -1.04
CA SER A 285 6.00 -4.69 -1.31
C SER A 285 6.19 -5.89 -0.36
N PRO A 286 5.24 -6.84 -0.29
CA PRO A 286 5.30 -7.97 0.65
C PRO A 286 6.49 -8.91 0.44
N GLY A 287 7.14 -8.85 -0.73
CA GLY A 287 8.35 -9.62 -1.02
C GLY A 287 9.67 -8.91 -0.67
N THR A 288 9.62 -7.61 -0.34
CA THR A 288 10.83 -6.83 -0.02
C THR A 288 11.18 -7.05 1.44
N THR A 289 12.35 -7.64 1.69
CA THR A 289 12.84 -7.80 3.05
C THR A 289 13.42 -6.48 3.54
N THR A 290 13.03 -6.06 4.74
CA THR A 290 13.55 -4.83 5.36
C THR A 290 14.25 -5.12 6.68
N GLU A 291 15.22 -4.28 7.01
CA GLU A 291 15.88 -4.23 8.30
C GLU A 291 15.64 -2.89 8.99
N GLU A 292 15.55 -2.95 10.31
CA GLU A 292 15.44 -1.76 11.16
C GLU A 292 16.83 -1.33 11.62
N ARG A 293 17.05 -0.02 11.60
CA ARG A 293 18.32 0.61 11.99
C ARG A 293 18.05 1.84 12.85
N VAL A 294 19.02 2.21 13.67
CA VAL A 294 18.95 3.40 14.54
C VAL A 294 19.71 4.54 13.90
N LEU A 295 19.11 5.72 13.80
CA LEU A 295 19.80 6.89 13.24
C LEU A 295 20.82 7.46 14.21
N SER A 296 21.93 8.00 13.67
CA SER A 296 22.98 8.69 14.43
C SER A 296 22.42 9.91 15.17
N ALA A 297 22.52 9.89 16.50
CA ALA A 297 22.07 10.99 17.36
C ALA A 297 22.83 12.28 17.06
N ARG A 298 24.13 12.16 16.79
CA ARG A 298 24.98 13.26 16.34
C ARG A 298 24.51 13.85 15.02
N ALA A 299 24.24 13.01 14.02
CA ALA A 299 23.76 13.50 12.72
C ALA A 299 22.42 14.23 12.83
N LEU A 300 21.53 13.74 13.70
CA LEU A 300 20.24 14.39 14.02
C LEU A 300 20.45 15.75 14.70
N LYS A 301 21.28 15.82 15.76
CA LYS A 301 21.62 17.06 16.49
C LYS A 301 22.30 18.09 15.59
N GLU A 302 23.15 17.65 14.66
CA GLU A 302 23.86 18.52 13.72
C GLU A 302 23.01 18.94 12.50
N HIS A 303 21.84 18.34 12.30
CA HIS A 303 20.94 18.56 11.16
C HIS A 303 21.62 18.24 9.82
N ARG A 304 22.32 17.11 9.75
CA ARG A 304 22.96 16.66 8.51
C ARG A 304 21.91 16.25 7.48
N GLU A 305 22.18 16.56 6.21
CA GLU A 305 21.30 16.19 5.09
C GLU A 305 21.25 14.67 4.87
N GLU A 306 22.41 14.02 5.03
CA GLU A 306 22.59 12.58 5.07
C GLU A 306 22.75 12.13 6.52
N VAL A 307 21.80 11.31 6.98
CA VAL A 307 21.77 10.79 8.35
C VAL A 307 22.28 9.36 8.33
N TYR A 308 23.37 9.12 9.06
CA TYR A 308 23.94 7.79 9.23
C TYR A 308 23.05 6.92 10.11
N SER A 309 23.16 5.59 9.95
CA SER A 309 22.38 4.63 10.73
C SER A 309 23.18 3.39 11.10
N TYR A 310 22.85 2.81 12.25
CA TYR A 310 23.49 1.64 12.83
C TYR A 310 22.54 0.45 12.80
N GLY A 311 23.05 -0.72 12.44
CA GLY A 311 22.29 -1.97 12.54
C GLY A 311 22.07 -2.37 13.99
N MET A 312 20.99 -3.08 14.29
CA MET A 312 20.72 -3.54 15.67
C MET A 312 21.83 -4.43 16.20
N ASP A 313 22.48 -5.23 15.35
CA ASP A 313 23.61 -6.07 15.78
C ASP A 313 24.80 -5.23 16.28
N GLN A 314 25.03 -4.04 15.72
CA GLN A 314 26.05 -3.11 16.17
C GLN A 314 25.66 -2.48 17.52
N ILE A 315 24.39 -2.12 17.67
CA ILE A 315 23.85 -1.59 18.94
C ILE A 315 23.95 -2.63 20.05
N ASP A 316 23.52 -3.87 19.80
CA ASP A 316 23.53 -4.96 20.78
C ASP A 316 24.95 -5.31 21.22
N LYS A 317 25.92 -5.31 20.30
CA LYS A 317 27.35 -5.52 20.60
C LYS A 317 27.90 -4.38 21.47
N ALA A 318 27.56 -3.13 21.16
CA ALA A 318 27.99 -1.98 21.94
C ALA A 318 27.39 -1.99 23.34
N GLU A 319 26.11 -2.32 23.49
CA GLU A 319 25.44 -2.42 24.78
C GLU A 319 26.01 -3.52 25.68
N ALA A 320 26.39 -4.66 25.09
CA ALA A 320 27.08 -5.74 25.82
C ALA A 320 28.53 -5.38 26.20
N GLY A 321 29.09 -4.32 25.62
CA GLY A 321 30.46 -3.85 25.80
C GLY A 321 30.56 -2.61 26.67
N ASP A 322 31.15 -1.55 26.13
CA ASP A 322 31.39 -0.26 26.78
C ASP A 322 30.21 0.73 26.65
N GLY A 323 29.13 0.33 25.97
CA GLY A 323 27.98 1.18 25.67
C GLY A 323 28.24 2.18 24.54
N ILE A 324 29.31 2.00 23.77
CA ILE A 324 29.74 2.94 22.72
C ILE A 324 29.70 2.27 21.35
N VAL A 325 29.00 2.91 20.42
CA VAL A 325 28.99 2.53 19.00
C VAL A 325 30.05 3.35 18.29
N TYR A 326 30.98 2.69 17.60
CA TYR A 326 32.01 3.33 16.81
C TYR A 326 31.59 3.39 15.34
N HIS A 327 31.69 4.57 14.73
CA HIS A 327 31.39 4.75 13.32
C HIS A 327 32.62 4.40 12.46
N ASP A 328 32.55 3.28 11.75
CA ASP A 328 33.69 2.72 11.00
C ASP A 328 34.30 3.68 9.95
N ILE A 329 33.46 4.47 9.26
CA ILE A 329 33.90 5.38 8.19
C ILE A 329 34.36 6.75 8.71
N LEU A 330 33.59 7.37 9.61
CA LEU A 330 33.82 8.75 10.05
C LEU A 330 34.65 8.86 11.34
N GLY A 331 34.94 7.74 11.99
CA GLY A 331 35.88 7.67 13.12
C GLY A 331 35.41 8.36 14.40
N PHE A 332 34.13 8.72 14.50
CA PHE A 332 33.54 9.19 15.75
C PHE A 332 32.78 8.07 16.47
N SER A 333 32.47 8.28 17.73
CA SER A 333 31.76 7.34 18.58
C SER A 333 30.50 7.97 19.19
N GLU A 334 29.48 7.16 19.48
CA GLU A 334 28.21 7.59 20.06
C GLU A 334 27.79 6.67 21.22
N ASP A 335 27.16 7.24 22.26
CA ASP A 335 26.62 6.47 23.39
C ASP A 335 25.30 5.80 22.96
N VAL A 336 25.14 4.51 23.27
CA VAL A 336 23.92 3.75 22.95
C VAL A 336 22.67 4.38 23.56
N ASN A 337 22.76 5.03 24.72
CA ASN A 337 21.63 5.71 25.35
C ASN A 337 21.22 6.98 24.60
N ASP A 338 22.15 7.67 23.97
CA ASP A 338 21.83 8.81 23.10
C ASP A 338 21.06 8.33 21.85
N LEU A 339 21.44 7.16 21.32
CA LEU A 339 20.82 6.55 20.14
C LEU A 339 19.43 5.98 20.44
N LEU A 340 19.28 5.25 21.55
CA LEU A 340 18.05 4.55 21.90
C LEU A 340 17.11 5.38 22.77
N TYR A 341 17.60 6.15 23.74
CA TYR A 341 16.74 6.75 24.77
C TYR A 341 16.68 8.28 24.69
N GLY A 342 17.29 8.88 23.66
CA GLY A 342 17.37 10.34 23.53
C GLY A 342 18.25 11.00 24.59
N GLY A 343 19.20 10.25 25.15
CA GLY A 343 20.12 10.68 26.21
C GLY A 343 19.73 10.16 27.60
N ARG A 344 20.66 10.24 28.56
CA ARG A 344 20.40 9.85 29.96
C ARG A 344 19.50 10.88 30.63
N ASP A 345 18.50 10.40 31.37
CA ASP A 345 17.83 11.21 32.38
C ASP A 345 18.74 11.32 33.61
N ASP A 346 18.83 12.51 34.20
CA ASP A 346 19.58 12.72 35.46
C ASP A 346 19.03 11.85 36.62
N ASP A 347 17.81 11.31 36.46
CA ASP A 347 17.06 10.62 37.51
C ASP A 347 17.05 9.08 37.40
N GLY A 348 17.77 8.47 36.45
CA GLY A 348 18.07 7.03 36.45
C GLY A 348 16.91 6.05 36.25
N GLU A 349 15.67 6.52 36.07
CA GLU A 349 14.48 5.70 35.89
C GLU A 349 13.89 5.88 34.47
N GLU A 350 14.38 5.11 33.49
CA GLU A 350 13.59 4.63 32.33
C GLU A 350 14.48 3.79 31.39
N LYS A 351 14.39 2.46 31.47
CA LYS A 351 15.05 1.51 30.54
C LYS A 351 14.07 0.76 29.65
N GLU A 352 12.79 1.08 29.67
CA GLU A 352 11.79 0.14 29.15
C GLU A 352 11.50 0.26 27.64
N GLN A 353 11.71 1.42 26.99
CA GLN A 353 11.41 1.58 25.55
C GLN A 353 12.39 2.54 24.85
N GLY A 354 13.25 2.01 23.98
CA GLY A 354 14.17 2.82 23.15
C GLY A 354 13.53 3.29 21.84
N ALA A 355 14.30 3.96 20.99
CA ALA A 355 13.97 4.41 19.63
C ALA A 355 13.56 3.24 18.69
N VAL A 356 13.75 2.02 19.19
CA VAL A 356 13.36 0.76 18.59
C VAL A 356 12.47 0.07 19.61
N GLY A 357 11.19 -0.03 19.30
CA GLY A 357 10.18 -0.56 20.21
C GLY A 357 10.47 -2.01 20.64
N ASN A 358 10.24 -2.28 21.93
CA ASN A 358 10.17 -3.58 22.60
C ASN A 358 11.28 -4.61 22.31
N ARG A 359 12.20 -4.76 23.29
CA ARG A 359 13.19 -5.87 23.37
C ARG A 359 12.59 -7.27 23.59
N HIS A 360 11.27 -7.42 23.59
CA HIS A 360 10.64 -8.73 23.59
C HIS A 360 10.26 -9.11 22.16
N ARG A 361 11.18 -9.81 21.47
CA ARG A 361 10.78 -10.73 20.41
C ARG A 361 9.89 -11.81 21.04
N GLN A 362 8.60 -11.54 21.21
CA GLN A 362 7.66 -12.63 21.16
C GLN A 362 7.74 -13.18 19.73
N PRO A 363 7.92 -14.50 19.55
CA PRO A 363 7.71 -15.07 18.23
C PRO A 363 6.32 -14.63 17.78
N LYS A 364 6.20 -14.10 16.55
CA LYS A 364 4.90 -13.82 15.93
C LYS A 364 4.08 -15.11 15.96
N MET A 365 3.33 -15.34 17.02
CA MET A 365 2.27 -16.33 17.05
C MET A 365 1.15 -15.71 16.23
N TYR A 366 0.88 -16.32 15.07
CA TYR A 366 -0.33 -16.08 14.32
C TYR A 366 -1.53 -16.54 15.18
N GLY A 367 -1.96 -15.66 16.09
CA GLY A 367 -3.15 -15.82 16.89
C GLY A 367 -4.36 -15.42 16.07
N HIS A 368 -5.16 -16.41 15.69
CA HIS A 368 -6.48 -16.23 15.12
C HIS A 368 -7.39 -15.44 16.08
N HIS A 369 -7.86 -14.28 15.62
CA HIS A 369 -9.19 -13.64 15.85
C HIS A 369 -9.13 -12.14 16.18
N ASN A 370 -9.24 -11.31 15.14
CA ASN A 370 -10.33 -10.34 15.00
C ASN A 370 -10.41 -9.93 13.52
N THR A 371 -11.56 -10.23 12.91
CA THR A 371 -11.80 -10.15 11.47
C THR A 371 -12.01 -8.70 11.03
N ILE A 372 -10.97 -8.09 10.47
CA ILE A 372 -11.08 -6.99 9.50
C ILE A 372 -10.58 -7.58 8.18
N ILE A 373 -11.50 -7.91 7.28
CA ILE A 373 -11.16 -8.42 5.94
C ILE A 373 -10.64 -7.23 5.13
N ASN A 374 -9.32 -7.09 5.08
CA ASN A 374 -8.65 -6.20 4.13
C ASN A 374 -8.53 -6.92 2.78
N ALA A 375 -8.73 -6.18 1.69
CA ALA A 375 -8.47 -6.66 0.34
C ALA A 375 -6.95 -6.89 0.17
N GLY A 376 -6.52 -8.14 0.26
CA GLY A 376 -5.11 -8.52 0.23
C GLY A 376 -4.79 -9.95 0.68
N ASP A 377 -5.71 -10.65 1.37
CA ASP A 377 -5.48 -12.03 1.79
C ASP A 377 -5.64 -13.04 0.63
N GLY A 378 -4.62 -13.05 -0.24
CA GLY A 378 -4.38 -14.07 -1.24
C GLY A 378 -3.39 -15.12 -0.71
N ALA A 379 -3.91 -16.33 -0.48
CA ALA A 379 -3.21 -17.61 -0.55
C ALA A 379 -1.86 -17.74 0.20
N VAL A 380 -1.94 -18.28 1.42
CA VAL A 380 -0.85 -19.12 1.95
C VAL A 380 -0.71 -20.34 1.04
N PHE A 381 0.34 -20.37 0.23
CA PHE A 381 0.76 -21.56 -0.50
C PHE A 381 1.41 -22.53 0.48
N HIS A 382 0.65 -23.48 1.00
CA HIS A 382 1.24 -24.71 1.55
C HIS A 382 1.74 -25.55 0.37
N MET A 383 3.07 -25.60 0.17
CA MET A 383 3.67 -26.70 -0.57
C MET A 383 3.36 -28.00 0.18
N TYR A 384 2.57 -28.87 -0.44
CA TYR A 384 2.19 -30.15 0.13
C TYR A 384 3.40 -31.10 0.08
N GLU A 385 4.03 -31.32 1.23
CA GLU A 385 4.87 -32.51 1.46
C GLU A 385 3.95 -33.70 1.74
N GLY A 386 4.18 -34.80 1.01
CA GLY A 386 3.24 -35.91 0.93
C GLY A 386 2.99 -36.64 2.24
N ALA A 387 1.74 -37.07 2.42
CA ALA A 387 1.41 -38.29 3.13
C ALA A 387 0.15 -38.92 2.52
N VAL A 388 0.27 -40.23 2.31
CA VAL A 388 -0.71 -41.17 1.77
C VAL A 388 -1.86 -41.36 2.75
N GLY A 389 -3.11 -41.32 2.28
CA GLY A 389 -4.24 -41.83 3.06
C GLY A 389 -5.60 -41.24 2.69
N ALA A 390 -6.38 -42.02 1.94
CA ALA A 390 -7.84 -42.08 1.89
C ALA A 390 -8.64 -40.76 1.92
N VAL A 391 -9.15 -40.35 0.74
CA VAL A 391 -10.36 -39.52 0.65
C VAL A 391 -11.30 -40.17 -0.35
N GLU A 392 -12.40 -40.70 0.19
CA GLU A 392 -13.55 -41.21 -0.55
C GLU A 392 -14.33 -40.07 -1.21
N GLN A 393 -14.71 -40.33 -2.46
CA GLN A 393 -15.92 -39.89 -3.17
C GLN A 393 -16.35 -38.42 -3.08
N LEU A 394 -15.94 -37.64 -4.08
CA LEU A 394 -16.77 -36.57 -4.65
C LEU A 394 -17.00 -36.89 -6.13
N GLN A 395 -18.26 -37.08 -6.49
CA GLN A 395 -18.71 -37.40 -7.83
C GLN A 395 -18.49 -36.21 -8.77
N LEU A 396 -17.63 -36.40 -9.76
CA LEU A 396 -17.52 -35.57 -10.96
C LEU A 396 -18.40 -36.23 -12.02
N GLU A 397 -19.42 -35.52 -12.51
CA GLU A 397 -20.19 -35.96 -13.67
C GLU A 397 -19.45 -35.58 -14.95
N ASP A 398 -18.99 -36.60 -15.67
CA ASP A 398 -18.54 -36.53 -17.06
C ASP A 398 -19.74 -36.48 -17.99
N SER A 399 -19.87 -35.40 -18.77
CA SER A 399 -20.77 -35.36 -19.93
C SER A 399 -19.97 -35.61 -21.21
N VAL A 400 -19.87 -36.87 -21.64
CA VAL A 400 -19.54 -37.23 -23.02
C VAL A 400 -20.77 -37.90 -23.63
N SER A 401 -21.50 -37.14 -24.44
CA SER A 401 -22.60 -37.67 -25.25
C SER A 401 -22.01 -38.27 -26.54
N GLU A 402 -21.92 -39.59 -26.59
CA GLU A 402 -21.82 -40.35 -27.85
C GLU A 402 -23.18 -40.33 -28.55
N ALA A 403 -23.22 -39.82 -29.78
CA ALA A 403 -24.31 -40.03 -30.71
C ALA A 403 -23.76 -40.74 -31.96
N SER A 404 -24.16 -42.00 -32.07
CA SER A 404 -23.99 -42.90 -33.20
C SER A 404 -24.54 -42.31 -34.51
N SER A 405 -23.80 -42.48 -35.61
CA SER A 405 -24.39 -42.73 -36.92
C SER A 405 -23.40 -43.53 -37.76
N ASP A 406 -23.62 -44.84 -37.79
CA ASP A 406 -23.21 -45.70 -38.90
C ASP A 406 -23.76 -45.16 -40.23
N ARG A 407 -22.89 -45.03 -41.24
CA ARG A 407 -23.26 -45.25 -42.65
C ARG A 407 -22.01 -45.52 -43.50
N LEU A 408 -21.78 -46.82 -43.66
CA LEU A 408 -21.25 -47.56 -44.81
C LEU A 408 -20.76 -46.75 -46.02
N ALA A 409 -19.50 -47.00 -46.38
CA ALA A 409 -19.02 -46.86 -47.75
C ALA A 409 -19.31 -48.15 -48.53
N LEU A 410 -19.87 -48.03 -49.74
CA LEU A 410 -19.59 -48.87 -50.91
C LEU A 410 -20.27 -48.24 -52.15
N GLU A 411 -19.45 -48.02 -53.18
CA GLU A 411 -19.68 -47.52 -54.55
C GLU A 411 -19.89 -46.01 -54.78
#